data_AF-A0A6P2CLE0-F1
#
_entry.id   AF-A0A6P2CLE0-F1
#
_cell.length_a   1.000
_cell.length_b   1.000
_cell.length_c   1.000
_cell.angle_alpha   90.00
_cell.angle_beta   90.00
_cell.angle_gamma   90.00
#
_symmetry.space_group_name_H-M   'P 1'
#
loop_
_entity.id
_entity.type
_entity.pdbx_description
1 polymer ?
#
loop_
_entity_poly.entity_id
_entity_poly.type
_entity_poly.pdbx_seq_one_letter_code
_entity_poly.pdbx_strand_id
1 'polypeptide(L)'
;MQKIKLPITDNIATEQVDQFRKFITSPAIIQLSIGVIVGGSLTDLIKSVISFASNLFYFLSLILFSNAHTAKVSLILNPLRSVFESSMTLCAVAACVFFFVKLINKFLIKEASEALGYNAQLEETKKLIEIQKQTNDLLKRSVNLQEKILNESQGNK
;
A
#
# COMPACT_ATOMS: atom_id res chain seq x y z
N MET A 1 -65.59 20.35 -4.56
CA MET A 1 -64.34 19.81 -3.99
C MET A 1 -63.54 19.15 -5.11
N GLN A 2 -62.51 19.83 -5.63
CA GLN A 2 -61.62 19.23 -6.64
C GLN A 2 -60.68 18.24 -5.95
N LYS A 3 -60.72 16.98 -6.35
CA LYS A 3 -59.77 15.96 -5.90
C LYS A 3 -58.43 16.22 -6.59
N ILE A 4 -57.49 16.79 -5.85
CA ILE A 4 -56.08 16.89 -6.25
C ILE A 4 -55.54 15.45 -6.32
N LYS A 5 -55.39 14.92 -7.54
CA LYS A 5 -54.72 13.64 -7.79
C LYS A 5 -53.22 13.91 -7.75
N LEU A 6 -52.59 13.64 -6.61
CA LEU A 6 -51.13 13.59 -6.49
C LEU A 6 -50.62 12.38 -7.29
N PRO A 7 -49.70 12.54 -8.25
CA PRO A 7 -49.08 11.41 -8.92
C PRO A 7 -48.15 10.69 -7.91
N ILE A 8 -48.57 9.50 -7.47
CA ILE A 8 -47.81 8.66 -6.55
C ILE A 8 -46.58 8.09 -7.27
N THR A 9 -45.40 8.58 -6.89
CA THR A 9 -44.14 7.93 -6.45
C THR A 9 -43.71 6.53 -6.95
N ASP A 10 -44.32 5.90 -7.95
CA ASP A 10 -43.90 4.55 -8.40
C ASP A 10 -42.54 4.54 -9.14
N ASN A 11 -42.06 5.70 -9.61
CA ASN A 11 -40.80 5.82 -10.35
C ASN A 11 -39.58 6.14 -9.47
N ILE A 12 -39.77 6.61 -8.23
CA ILE A 12 -38.67 7.11 -7.39
C ILE A 12 -37.82 5.95 -6.85
N ALA A 13 -38.44 4.82 -6.50
CA ALA A 13 -37.72 3.63 -6.05
C ALA A 13 -36.84 3.06 -7.17
N THR A 14 -37.35 3.02 -8.40
CA THR A 14 -36.61 2.54 -9.58
C THR A 14 -35.47 3.48 -9.94
N GLU A 15 -35.69 4.80 -9.86
CA GLU A 15 -34.65 5.81 -10.10
C GLU A 15 -33.51 5.73 -9.08
N GLN A 16 -33.82 5.55 -7.79
CA GLN A 16 -32.79 5.41 -6.75
C GLN A 16 -31.98 4.12 -6.90
N VAL A 17 -32.62 3.01 -7.30
CA VAL A 17 -31.92 1.75 -7.59
C VAL A 17 -31.01 1.89 -8.81
N ASP A 18 -31.44 2.60 -9.85
CA ASP A 18 -30.61 2.86 -11.02
C ASP A 18 -29.44 3.80 -10.72
N GLN A 19 -29.64 4.82 -9.87
CA GLN A 19 -28.56 5.68 -9.39
C GLN A 19 -27.56 4.90 -8.52
N PHE A 20 -28.04 4.05 -7.61
CA PHE A 20 -27.18 3.17 -6.82
C PHE A 20 -26.42 2.18 -7.70
N ARG A 21 -27.07 1.59 -8.70
CA ARG A 21 -26.43 0.69 -9.67
C ARG A 21 -25.32 1.41 -10.42
N LYS A 22 -25.57 2.63 -10.93
CA LYS A 22 -24.56 3.46 -11.60
C LYS A 22 -23.41 3.79 -10.66
N PHE A 23 -23.69 4.05 -9.39
CA PHE A 23 -22.69 4.29 -8.35
C PHE A 23 -21.80 3.06 -8.10
N ILE A 24 -22.36 1.90 -7.77
CA ILE A 24 -21.57 0.68 -7.51
C ILE A 24 -20.86 0.14 -8.77
N THR A 25 -21.38 0.44 -9.96
CA THR A 25 -20.76 0.05 -11.23
C THR A 25 -19.63 1.00 -11.65
N SER A 26 -19.43 2.11 -10.91
CA SER A 26 -18.31 3.00 -11.14
C SER A 26 -16.99 2.20 -11.02
N PRO A 27 -16.11 2.25 -12.04
CA PRO A 27 -14.86 1.50 -12.04
C PRO A 27 -14.00 1.74 -10.78
N ALA A 28 -14.00 2.98 -10.26
CA ALA A 28 -13.26 3.34 -9.06
C ALA A 28 -13.77 2.60 -7.81
N ILE A 29 -15.09 2.46 -7.67
CA ILE A 29 -15.70 1.79 -6.53
C ILE A 29 -15.48 0.28 -6.62
N ILE A 30 -15.66 -0.30 -7.82
CA ILE A 30 -15.39 -1.71 -8.07
C ILE A 30 -13.94 -2.06 -7.69
N GLN A 31 -12.97 -1.29 -8.19
CA GLN A 31 -11.55 -1.52 -7.91
C GLN A 31 -11.23 -1.40 -6.42
N LEU A 32 -11.78 -0.37 -5.75
CA LEU A 32 -11.62 -0.20 -4.30
C LEU A 32 -12.20 -1.39 -3.53
N SER A 33 -13.43 -1.81 -3.87
CA SER A 33 -14.10 -2.94 -3.22
C SER A 33 -13.33 -4.24 -3.40
N ILE A 34 -12.83 -4.53 -4.61
CA ILE A 34 -11.99 -5.71 -4.86
C ILE A 34 -10.73 -5.64 -4.01
N GLY A 35 -10.05 -4.49 -3.95
CA GLY A 35 -8.86 -4.30 -3.11
C GLY A 35 -9.11 -4.57 -1.64
N VAL A 36 -10.19 -4.04 -1.07
CA VAL A 36 -10.56 -4.23 0.35
C VAL A 36 -10.93 -5.69 0.65
N ILE A 37 -11.75 -6.31 -0.20
CA ILE A 37 -12.23 -7.70 0.01
C ILE A 37 -11.07 -8.70 -0.12
N VAL A 38 -10.25 -8.56 -1.16
CA VAL A 38 -9.09 -9.44 -1.39
C VAL A 38 -8.05 -9.24 -0.29
N GLY A 39 -7.76 -7.99 0.09
CA GLY A 39 -6.81 -7.69 1.17
C GLY A 39 -7.24 -8.24 2.53
N GLY A 40 -8.53 -8.13 2.86
CA GLY A 40 -9.10 -8.71 4.09
C GLY A 40 -8.99 -10.24 4.11
N SER A 41 -9.46 -10.88 3.04
CA SER A 41 -9.46 -12.35 2.92
C SER A 41 -8.05 -12.95 2.93
N LEU A 42 -7.09 -12.29 2.26
CA LEU A 42 -5.70 -12.70 2.27
C LEU A 42 -5.10 -12.63 3.68
N THR A 43 -5.38 -11.56 4.41
CA THR A 43 -4.90 -11.40 5.80
C THR A 43 -5.45 -12.49 6.70
N ASP A 44 -6.74 -12.85 6.54
CA ASP A 44 -7.36 -13.90 7.34
C ASP A 44 -6.84 -15.31 7.00
N LEU A 45 -6.53 -15.56 5.73
CA LEU A 45 -5.81 -16.78 5.32
C LEU A 45 -4.44 -16.88 6.00
N ILE A 46 -3.67 -15.79 6.01
CA ILE A 46 -2.34 -15.77 6.63
C ILE A 46 -2.46 -16.02 8.14
N LYS A 47 -3.40 -15.34 8.82
CA LYS A 47 -3.71 -15.58 10.25
C LYS A 47 -4.06 -17.04 10.52
N SER A 48 -4.91 -17.64 9.68
CA SER A 48 -5.34 -19.03 9.83
C SER A 48 -4.16 -20.01 9.77
N VAL A 49 -3.27 -19.83 8.79
CA VAL A 49 -2.07 -20.67 8.65
C VAL A 49 -1.16 -20.55 9.87
N ILE A 50 -0.98 -19.33 10.38
CA ILE A 50 -0.08 -19.07 11.51
C ILE A 50 -0.69 -19.58 12.81
N SER A 51 -1.99 -19.43 13.00
CA SER A 51 -2.69 -19.99 14.16
C SER A 51 -2.66 -21.52 14.14
N PHE A 52 -2.83 -22.13 12.97
CA PHE A 52 -2.65 -23.58 12.79
C PHE A 52 -1.23 -24.03 13.15
N ALA A 53 -0.21 -23.32 12.66
CA ALA A 53 1.19 -23.61 12.98
C ALA A 53 1.51 -23.41 14.48
N SER A 54 1.00 -22.34 15.10
CA SER A 54 1.14 -22.04 16.53
C SER A 54 0.52 -23.12 17.41
N ASN A 55 -0.67 -23.60 17.03
CA ASN A 55 -1.37 -24.67 17.73
C ASN A 55 -0.68 -26.03 17.55
N LEU A 56 -0.18 -26.32 16.35
CA LEU A 56 0.60 -27.55 16.11
C LEU A 56 1.91 -27.55 16.93
N PHE A 57 2.64 -26.44 16.95
CA PHE A 57 3.86 -26.29 17.74
C PHE A 57 3.60 -26.47 19.24
N TYR A 58 2.47 -25.96 19.73
CA TYR A 58 2.06 -26.15 21.12
C TYR A 58 1.70 -27.58 21.47
N PHE A 59 0.90 -28.23 20.63
CA PHE A 59 0.54 -29.62 20.82
C PHE A 59 1.80 -30.50 20.90
N LEU A 60 2.77 -30.24 20.02
CA LEU A 60 4.05 -30.93 20.02
C LEU A 60 4.89 -30.62 21.27
N SER A 61 4.90 -29.35 21.71
CA SER A 61 5.58 -28.92 22.93
C SER A 61 4.96 -29.54 24.20
N LEU A 62 3.64 -29.65 24.27
CA LEU A 62 2.92 -30.27 25.38
C LEU A 62 3.25 -31.75 25.51
N ILE A 63 3.28 -32.47 24.38
CA ILE A 63 3.67 -33.89 24.32
C ILE A 63 5.11 -34.09 24.78
N LEU A 64 6.02 -33.19 24.38
CA LEU A 64 7.44 -33.30 24.70
C LEU A 64 7.80 -32.88 26.14
N PHE A 65 7.06 -31.93 26.72
CA PHE A 65 7.29 -31.39 28.07
C PHE A 65 6.35 -31.97 29.16
N SER A 66 5.66 -33.08 28.87
CA SER A 66 4.62 -33.72 29.69
C SER A 66 5.06 -34.30 31.05
N ASN A 67 6.04 -33.71 31.76
CA ASN A 67 6.54 -34.25 33.04
C ASN A 67 6.40 -33.35 34.28
N ALA A 68 5.91 -32.11 34.21
CA ALA A 68 5.74 -31.33 35.44
C ALA A 68 4.66 -30.24 35.39
N HIS A 69 3.62 -30.40 36.23
CA HIS A 69 2.72 -29.38 36.79
C HIS A 69 2.23 -28.25 35.84
N THR A 70 1.25 -28.58 35.01
CA THR A 70 0.68 -27.73 33.95
C THR A 70 -0.41 -26.73 34.40
N ALA A 71 -0.97 -26.85 35.60
CA ALA A 71 -2.18 -26.10 35.97
C ALA A 71 -1.94 -24.60 36.29
N LYS A 72 -0.86 -24.25 37.00
CA LYS A 72 -0.58 -22.83 37.39
C LYS A 72 0.26 -22.07 36.36
N VAL A 73 1.04 -22.79 35.55
CA VAL A 73 1.90 -22.20 34.51
C VAL A 73 1.09 -21.85 33.26
N SER A 74 0.04 -22.61 32.93
CA SER A 74 -0.81 -22.33 31.75
C SER A 74 -1.56 -20.99 31.83
N LEU A 75 -1.92 -20.54 33.05
CA LEU A 75 -2.73 -19.34 33.25
C LEU A 75 -1.95 -18.04 32.99
N ILE A 76 -0.63 -18.07 33.21
CA ILE A 76 0.29 -16.95 32.92
C ILE A 76 0.89 -17.07 31.50
N LEU A 77 1.14 -18.29 31.03
CA LEU A 77 1.70 -18.50 29.68
C LEU A 77 0.69 -18.25 28.56
N ASN A 78 -0.61 -18.46 28.78
CA ASN A 78 -1.64 -18.23 27.75
C ASN A 78 -1.71 -16.78 27.22
N PRO A 79 -1.77 -15.73 28.06
CA PRO A 79 -1.78 -14.36 27.55
C PRO A 79 -0.44 -13.99 26.87
N LEU A 80 0.70 -14.43 27.41
CA LEU A 80 2.01 -14.21 26.78
C LEU A 80 2.13 -14.92 25.41
N ARG A 81 1.57 -16.13 25.31
CA ARG A 81 1.46 -16.91 24.07
C ARG A 81 0.62 -16.18 23.02
N SER A 82 -0.55 -15.66 23.40
CA SER A 82 -1.42 -14.91 22.47
C SER A 82 -0.73 -13.68 21.90
N VAL A 83 0.06 -12.98 22.71
CA VAL A 83 0.87 -11.84 22.26
C VAL A 83 1.97 -12.30 21.30
N PHE A 84 2.65 -13.40 21.59
CA PHE A 84 3.67 -13.96 20.72
C PHE A 84 3.11 -14.42 19.38
N GLU A 85 1.95 -15.09 19.37
CA GLU A 85 1.22 -15.49 18.16
C GLU A 85 0.82 -14.27 17.32
N SER A 86 0.32 -13.22 17.97
CA SER A 86 -0.04 -11.97 17.28
C SER A 86 1.19 -11.27 16.67
N SER A 87 2.32 -11.27 17.39
CA SER A 87 3.59 -10.72 16.90
C SER A 87 4.13 -11.52 15.70
N MET A 88 4.12 -12.84 15.78
CA MET A 88 4.47 -13.72 14.65
C MET A 88 3.54 -13.51 13.46
N THR A 89 2.25 -13.33 13.72
CA THR A 89 1.25 -13.04 12.69
C THR A 89 1.54 -11.73 11.97
N LEU A 90 1.84 -10.66 12.71
CA LEU A 90 2.24 -9.38 12.13
C LEU A 90 3.49 -9.53 11.27
N CYS A 91 4.51 -10.21 11.78
CA CYS A 91 5.78 -10.39 11.08
C CYS A 91 5.59 -11.20 9.78
N ALA A 92 4.78 -12.26 9.82
CA ALA A 92 4.50 -13.09 8.67
C ALA A 92 3.61 -12.42 7.62
N VAL A 93 2.61 -11.62 8.02
CA VAL A 93 1.83 -10.80 7.08
C VAL A 93 2.74 -9.80 6.39
N ALA A 94 3.60 -9.10 7.13
CA ALA A 94 4.57 -8.16 6.56
C ALA A 94 5.54 -8.87 5.59
N ALA A 95 6.07 -10.03 5.97
CA ALA A 95 6.94 -10.84 5.11
C ALA A 95 6.22 -11.29 3.83
N CYS A 96 4.99 -11.83 3.94
CA CYS A 96 4.20 -12.23 2.78
C CYS A 96 3.98 -11.07 1.83
N VAL A 97 3.55 -9.91 2.33
CA VAL A 97 3.35 -8.72 1.50
C VAL A 97 4.66 -8.27 0.84
N PHE A 98 5.78 -8.27 1.57
CA PHE A 98 7.08 -7.91 1.03
C PHE A 98 7.53 -8.84 -0.11
N PHE A 99 7.46 -10.15 0.12
CA PHE A 99 7.79 -11.13 -0.91
C PHE A 99 6.83 -11.05 -2.11
N PHE A 100 5.54 -10.81 -1.86
CA PHE A 100 4.52 -10.67 -2.90
C PHE A 100 4.78 -9.45 -3.78
N VAL A 101 5.04 -8.27 -3.19
CA VAL A 101 5.40 -7.04 -3.93
C VAL A 101 6.67 -7.27 -4.75
N LYS A 102 7.70 -7.91 -4.16
CA LYS A 102 8.95 -8.24 -4.87
C LYS A 102 8.73 -9.21 -6.03
N LEU A 103 7.84 -10.18 -5.85
CA LEU A 103 7.49 -11.16 -6.89
C LEU A 103 6.74 -10.50 -8.04
N ILE A 104 5.74 -9.66 -7.75
CA ILE A 104 5.01 -8.91 -8.77
C ILE A 104 5.95 -7.98 -9.53
N ASN A 105 6.80 -7.23 -8.83
CA ASN A 105 7.76 -6.32 -9.45
C ASN A 105 8.78 -7.05 -10.34
N LYS A 106 9.13 -8.30 -10.02
CA LYS A 106 10.07 -9.09 -10.81
C LYS A 106 9.42 -9.83 -12.00
N PHE A 107 8.16 -10.28 -11.87
CA PHE A 107 7.51 -11.13 -12.86
C PHE A 107 6.55 -10.40 -13.80
N LEU A 108 5.82 -9.39 -13.31
CA LEU A 108 4.77 -8.73 -14.08
C LEU A 108 5.23 -7.40 -14.70
N ILE A 109 6.18 -6.71 -14.07
CA ILE A 109 6.56 -5.35 -14.46
C ILE A 109 7.80 -5.39 -15.36
N LYS A 110 7.64 -4.96 -16.61
CA LYS A 110 8.73 -4.81 -17.59
C LYS A 110 9.30 -3.39 -17.64
N GLU A 111 8.51 -2.38 -17.26
CA GLU A 111 8.92 -0.97 -17.25
C GLU A 111 8.93 -0.40 -15.83
N ALA A 112 9.96 0.38 -15.50
CA ALA A 112 10.17 0.91 -14.14
C ALA A 112 9.04 1.84 -13.65
N SER A 113 8.25 2.42 -14.57
CA SER A 113 7.10 3.31 -14.30
C SER A 113 5.87 2.58 -13.76
N GLU A 114 5.74 1.27 -14.02
CA GLU A 114 4.61 0.46 -13.57
C GLU A 114 4.91 -0.30 -12.27
N ALA A 115 6.09 -0.08 -11.68
CA ALA A 115 6.51 -0.75 -10.47
C ALA A 115 5.54 -0.48 -9.30
N LEU A 116 5.12 -1.52 -8.59
CA LEU A 116 4.37 -1.34 -7.34
C LEU A 116 5.28 -0.63 -6.32
N GLY A 117 4.90 0.60 -5.94
CA GLY A 117 5.73 1.49 -5.13
C GLY A 117 6.52 2.53 -5.94
N TYR A 118 6.30 2.62 -7.26
CA TYR A 118 6.76 3.73 -8.09
C TYR A 118 6.17 5.04 -7.57
N ASN A 119 7.05 5.93 -7.11
CA ASN A 119 6.64 7.24 -6.63
C ASN A 119 6.97 8.27 -7.72
N ALA A 120 6.02 8.47 -8.64
CA ALA A 120 6.17 9.37 -9.79
C ALA A 120 6.67 10.76 -9.37
N GLN A 121 6.17 11.26 -8.24
CA GLN A 121 6.55 12.53 -7.65
C GLN A 121 8.04 12.59 -7.29
N LEU A 122 8.61 11.49 -6.80
CA LEU A 122 10.01 11.43 -6.40
C LEU A 122 10.96 11.39 -7.61
N GLU A 123 10.57 10.72 -8.69
CA GLU A 123 11.37 10.70 -9.92
C GLU A 123 11.27 12.03 -10.67
N GLU A 124 10.08 12.63 -10.73
CA GLU A 124 9.90 13.99 -11.25
C GLU A 124 10.74 14.99 -10.45
N THR A 125 10.70 14.94 -9.11
CA THR A 125 11.52 15.81 -8.25
C THR A 125 13.01 15.66 -8.54
N LYS A 126 13.51 14.42 -8.72
CA LYS A 126 14.91 14.17 -9.11
C LYS A 126 15.25 14.80 -10.47
N LYS A 127 14.38 14.63 -11.47
CA LYS A 127 14.55 15.24 -12.80
C LYS A 127 14.57 16.76 -12.73
N LEU A 128 13.69 17.37 -11.93
CA LEU A 128 13.67 18.82 -11.73
C LEU A 128 14.96 19.35 -11.07
N ILE A 129 15.47 18.66 -10.05
CA ILE A 129 16.74 19.04 -9.40
C ILE A 129 17.91 18.98 -10.39
N GLU A 130 17.93 17.95 -11.25
CA GLU A 130 18.96 17.81 -12.27
C GLU A 130 18.90 18.92 -13.32
N ILE A 131 17.70 19.27 -13.79
CA ILE A 131 17.48 20.39 -14.72
C ILE A 131 17.91 21.73 -14.08
N GLN A 132 17.58 21.95 -12.80
CA GLN A 132 18.02 23.16 -12.08
C GLN A 132 19.54 23.23 -11.95
N LYS A 133 20.20 22.10 -11.70
CA LYS A 133 21.66 22.04 -11.62
C LYS A 133 22.32 22.35 -12.97
N GLN A 134 21.82 21.75 -14.05
CA GLN A 134 22.28 22.05 -15.41
C GLN A 134 22.10 23.54 -15.75
N THR A 135 20.95 24.11 -15.39
CA THR A 135 20.68 25.54 -15.59
C THR A 135 21.67 26.41 -14.81
N ASN A 136 21.95 26.07 -13.54
CA ASN A 136 22.92 26.79 -12.71
C ASN A 136 24.35 26.73 -13.28
N ASP A 137 24.77 25.55 -13.75
CA ASP A 137 26.08 25.35 -14.36
C ASP A 137 26.23 26.11 -15.69
N LEU A 138 25.20 26.10 -16.53
CA LEU A 138 25.15 26.88 -17.77
C LEU A 138 25.18 28.39 -17.49
N LEU A 139 24.44 28.86 -16.48
CA LEU A 139 24.46 30.26 -16.06
C LEU A 139 25.86 30.67 -15.59
N LYS A 140 26.51 29.88 -14.73
CA LYS A 140 27.90 30.14 -14.32
C LYS A 140 28.85 30.22 -15.50
N ARG A 141 28.70 29.32 -16.49
CA ARG A 141 29.53 29.32 -17.69
C ARG A 141 29.29 30.57 -18.54
N SER A 142 28.04 31.00 -18.68
CA SER A 142 27.68 32.23 -19.41
C SER A 142 28.23 33.50 -18.74
N VAL A 143 28.20 33.58 -17.40
CA VAL A 143 28.76 34.70 -16.63
C VAL A 143 30.29 34.74 -16.77
N ASN A 144 30.97 33.60 -16.63
CA ASN A 144 32.42 33.52 -16.77
C ASN A 144 32.90 33.90 -18.19
N LEU A 145 32.16 33.50 -19.23
CA LEU A 145 32.47 33.92 -20.60
C LEU A 145 32.30 35.43 -20.79
N GLN A 146 31.24 36.02 -20.23
CA GLN A 146 31.04 37.47 -20.28
C GLN A 146 32.16 38.22 -19.55
N GLU A 147 32.59 37.71 -18.40
CA GLU A 147 33.71 38.28 -17.63
C GLU A 147 35.03 38.22 -18.42
N LYS A 148 35.30 37.11 -19.11
CA LYS A 148 36.45 36.99 -20.01
C LYS A 148 36.39 37.98 -21.17
N ILE A 149 35.25 38.08 -21.85
CA ILE A 149 35.05 39.02 -22.96
C ILE A 149 35.22 40.47 -22.47
N LEU A 150 34.70 40.80 -21.28
CA LEU A 150 34.83 42.14 -20.70
C LEU A 150 36.31 42.47 -20.38
N ASN A 151 37.05 41.52 -19.81
CA ASN A 151 38.46 41.68 -19.50
C ASN A 151 39.33 41.78 -20.77
N GLU A 152 39.02 41.00 -21.81
CA GLU A 152 39.66 41.10 -23.14
C GLU A 152 39.35 42.45 -23.82
N SER A 153 38.12 42.97 -23.66
CA SER A 153 37.74 44.29 -24.19
C SER A 153 38.33 45.46 -23.41
N GLN A 154 38.68 45.30 -22.13
CA GLN A 154 39.31 46.31 -21.29
C GLN A 154 40.85 46.30 -21.42
N GLY A 155 41.46 45.14 -21.71
CA GLY A 155 42.91 44.97 -21.87
C GLY A 155 43.46 45.35 -23.25
N ASN A 156 42.62 45.69 -24.22
CA ASN A 156 43.02 46.06 -25.58
C ASN A 156 42.91 47.58 -25.85
N LYS A 157 43.12 48.40 -24.80
CA LYS A 157 43.28 49.86 -24.86
C LYS A 157 44.66 50.27 -24.40
#